data_AF-A0A6M3IL38-F1
#
_entry.id   AF-A0A6M3IL38-F1
#
_cell.length_a   1.000
_cell.length_b   1.000
_cell.length_c   1.000
_cell.angle_alpha   90.00
_cell.angle_beta   90.00
_cell.angle_gamma   90.00
#
_symmetry.space_group_name_H-M   'P 1'
#
loop_
_entity.id
_entity.type
_entity.pdbx_description
1 polymer ?
#
loop_
_entity_poly.entity_id
_entity_poly.type
_entity_poly.pdbx_seq_one_letter_code
_entity_poly.pdbx_strand_id
1 'polypeptide(L)'
;MPKGIYPRNPNSKSCGPRKFPREDDQKISQLYSKGMTQLELAEMFGVGKRTILRSLRRTNTSTDGRKGSPGSKNPAWKGGRIVDKNGYVLVHRPHHPKANYGGYIREHRLVMEEILGRPMTRREVIHHKDGNHANNSPDNLVLFSDNGSHLGVELLGKIPKWTEEGLKKLAARKAPVMKGIPRPPTGTGVRQSRKKMIRQFLRETSELQDIGPVAMLPQLPTFRRREKKQTR
;
A
#
# COMPACT_ATOMS: atom_id res chain seq x y z
N MET A 1 -25.65 -32.87 -41.34
CA MET A 1 -24.44 -33.71 -41.19
C MET A 1 -24.81 -34.93 -40.36
N PRO A 2 -24.47 -36.16 -40.79
CA PRO A 2 -24.93 -37.37 -40.11
C PRO A 2 -24.31 -37.47 -38.72
N LYS A 3 -25.13 -37.83 -37.72
CA LYS A 3 -24.72 -38.06 -36.33
C LYS A 3 -23.96 -39.39 -36.22
N GLY A 4 -22.78 -39.47 -36.82
CA GLY A 4 -21.89 -40.63 -36.69
C GLY A 4 -21.20 -40.62 -35.32
N ILE A 5 -21.30 -41.71 -34.56
CA ILE A 5 -20.42 -41.95 -33.42
C ILE A 5 -19.06 -42.35 -34.00
N TYR A 6 -18.05 -41.49 -33.89
CA TYR A 6 -16.74 -41.76 -34.49
C TYR A 6 -15.88 -42.60 -33.55
N PRO A 7 -15.30 -43.71 -34.04
CA PRO A 7 -14.55 -44.64 -33.21
C PRO A 7 -13.33 -43.98 -32.55
N ARG A 8 -13.04 -44.45 -31.34
CA ARG A 8 -11.96 -43.95 -30.49
C ARG A 8 -10.61 -44.12 -31.17
N ASN A 9 -9.74 -43.11 -31.06
CA ASN A 9 -8.32 -43.30 -31.37
C ASN A 9 -7.64 -44.04 -30.20
N PRO A 10 -6.99 -45.19 -30.45
CA PRO A 10 -6.45 -46.05 -29.39
C PRO A 10 -5.35 -45.37 -28.55
N ASN A 11 -4.66 -44.37 -29.10
CA ASN A 11 -3.59 -43.63 -28.41
C ASN A 11 -4.11 -42.40 -27.63
N SER A 12 -5.43 -42.20 -27.54
CA SER A 12 -6.02 -41.03 -26.87
C SER A 12 -6.36 -41.31 -25.39
N LYS A 13 -5.91 -40.43 -24.50
CA LYS A 13 -6.18 -40.44 -23.05
C LYS A 13 -7.62 -40.00 -22.66
N SER A 14 -8.52 -39.72 -23.61
CA SER A 14 -9.90 -39.29 -23.30
C SER A 14 -10.92 -40.43 -23.31
N CYS A 15 -11.81 -40.46 -22.31
CA CYS A 15 -12.72 -41.58 -22.03
C CYS A 15 -14.02 -41.66 -22.86
N GLY A 16 -14.07 -41.23 -24.13
CA GLY A 16 -15.31 -41.35 -24.93
C GLY A 16 -15.14 -41.17 -26.44
N PRO A 17 -16.14 -41.61 -27.26
CA PRO A 17 -16.11 -41.49 -28.71
C PRO A 17 -16.15 -40.01 -29.14
N ARG A 18 -15.60 -39.73 -30.33
CA ARG A 18 -15.61 -38.35 -30.86
C ARG A 18 -16.98 -38.00 -31.41
N LYS A 19 -17.36 -36.73 -31.25
CA LYS A 19 -18.62 -36.18 -31.77
C LYS A 19 -18.55 -35.75 -33.24
N PHE A 20 -17.34 -35.61 -33.80
CA PHE A 20 -17.08 -35.28 -35.22
C PHE A 20 -15.70 -35.80 -35.68
N PRO A 21 -15.44 -35.91 -36.99
CA PRO A 21 -14.15 -36.31 -37.58
C PRO A 21 -12.98 -35.37 -37.24
N ARG A 22 -11.74 -35.81 -37.49
CA ARG A 22 -10.55 -34.95 -37.32
C ARG A 22 -10.46 -33.83 -38.38
N GLU A 23 -11.02 -34.05 -39.57
CA GLU A 23 -11.08 -33.04 -40.63
C GLU A 23 -11.87 -31.81 -40.18
N ASP A 24 -12.90 -32.03 -39.36
CA ASP A 24 -13.67 -30.95 -38.76
C ASP A 24 -12.85 -30.15 -37.73
N ASP A 25 -11.82 -30.72 -37.08
CA ASP A 25 -10.93 -29.95 -36.20
C ASP A 25 -10.20 -28.84 -36.99
N GLN A 26 -9.70 -29.14 -38.21
CA GLN A 26 -9.05 -28.15 -39.07
C GLN A 26 -10.04 -27.11 -39.57
N LYS A 27 -11.25 -27.54 -39.96
CA LYS A 27 -12.34 -26.64 -40.39
C LYS A 27 -12.77 -25.69 -39.28
N ILE A 28 -12.92 -26.19 -38.05
CA ILE A 28 -13.22 -25.40 -36.85
C ILE A 28 -12.12 -24.36 -36.60
N SER A 29 -10.85 -24.75 -36.70
CA SER A 29 -9.70 -23.83 -36.55
C SER A 29 -9.69 -22.72 -37.60
N GLN A 30 -9.92 -23.06 -38.87
CA GLN A 30 -9.96 -22.10 -39.96
C GLN A 30 -11.11 -21.09 -39.79
N LEU A 31 -12.31 -21.56 -39.46
CA LEU A 31 -13.48 -20.71 -39.26
C LEU A 31 -13.33 -19.81 -38.03
N TYR A 32 -12.74 -20.31 -36.95
CA TYR A 32 -12.41 -19.51 -35.77
C TYR A 32 -11.39 -18.41 -36.11
N SER A 33 -10.37 -18.73 -36.91
CA SER A 33 -9.36 -17.76 -37.37
C SER A 33 -9.94 -16.68 -38.28
N LYS A 34 -11.01 -17.00 -39.03
CA LYS A 34 -11.80 -16.05 -39.83
C LYS A 34 -12.73 -15.17 -38.98
N GLY A 35 -12.73 -15.30 -37.65
CA GLY A 35 -13.46 -14.44 -36.73
C GLY A 35 -14.78 -15.00 -36.21
N MET A 36 -15.17 -16.23 -36.59
CA MET A 36 -16.35 -16.86 -36.00
C MET A 36 -16.15 -17.10 -34.51
N THR A 37 -17.21 -16.89 -33.74
CA THR A 37 -17.22 -17.15 -32.30
C THR A 37 -17.35 -18.65 -32.01
N GLN A 38 -16.91 -19.05 -30.81
CA GLN A 38 -17.06 -20.43 -30.35
C GLN A 38 -18.54 -20.86 -30.22
N LEU A 39 -19.47 -19.89 -30.11
CA LEU A 39 -20.92 -20.14 -30.03
C LEU A 39 -21.51 -20.43 -31.41
N GLU A 40 -21.21 -19.59 -32.40
CA GLU A 40 -21.64 -19.83 -33.79
C GLU A 40 -21.10 -21.16 -34.34
N LEU A 41 -19.84 -21.50 -33.99
CA LEU A 41 -19.27 -22.81 -34.31
C LEU A 41 -20.01 -23.95 -33.58
N ALA A 42 -20.38 -23.76 -32.32
CA ALA A 42 -21.11 -24.75 -31.55
C ALA A 42 -22.49 -25.05 -32.17
N GLU A 43 -23.21 -24.01 -32.60
CA GLU A 43 -24.50 -24.12 -33.28
C GLU A 43 -24.36 -24.79 -34.65
N MET A 44 -23.41 -24.35 -35.47
CA MET A 44 -23.19 -24.88 -36.82
C MET A 44 -22.81 -26.36 -36.82
N PHE A 45 -22.01 -26.81 -35.84
CA PHE A 45 -21.64 -28.22 -35.71
C PHE A 45 -22.61 -29.02 -34.83
N GLY A 46 -23.63 -28.39 -34.24
CA GLY A 46 -24.61 -29.04 -33.36
C GLY A 46 -23.99 -29.65 -32.10
N VAL A 47 -22.91 -29.05 -31.58
CA VAL A 47 -22.17 -29.53 -30.41
C VAL A 47 -22.07 -28.46 -29.33
N GLY A 48 -21.84 -28.86 -28.08
CA GLY A 48 -21.59 -27.88 -27.02
C GLY A 48 -20.27 -27.12 -27.23
N LYS A 49 -20.24 -25.84 -26.82
CA LYS A 49 -19.05 -24.94 -26.83
C LYS A 49 -17.77 -25.59 -26.29
N ARG A 50 -17.89 -26.42 -25.24
CA ARG A 50 -16.75 -27.12 -24.63
C ARG A 50 -16.10 -28.14 -25.59
N THR A 51 -16.86 -28.69 -26.52
CA THR A 51 -16.35 -29.58 -27.58
C THR A 51 -15.55 -28.80 -28.61
N ILE A 52 -16.04 -27.63 -29.06
CA ILE A 52 -15.31 -26.72 -29.95
C ILE A 52 -14.01 -26.24 -29.30
N LEU A 53 -14.04 -25.86 -28.02
CA LEU A 53 -12.83 -25.48 -27.28
C LEU A 53 -11.78 -26.62 -27.25
N ARG A 54 -12.22 -27.87 -27.02
CA ARG A 54 -11.32 -29.04 -27.05
C ARG A 54 -10.75 -29.28 -28.45
N SER A 55 -11.52 -29.03 -29.50
CA SER A 55 -11.07 -29.11 -30.89
C SER A 55 -9.99 -28.08 -31.19
N LEU A 56 -10.23 -26.81 -30.89
CA LEU A 56 -9.26 -25.71 -31.07
C LEU A 56 -7.96 -25.93 -30.29
N ARG A 57 -8.04 -26.52 -29.08
CA ARG A 57 -6.84 -26.89 -28.31
C ARG A 57 -6.00 -28.00 -28.95
N ARG A 58 -6.61 -28.91 -29.72
CA ARG A 58 -5.88 -29.99 -30.42
C ARG A 58 -5.14 -29.48 -31.65
N THR A 59 -5.66 -28.45 -32.30
CA THR A 59 -5.01 -27.78 -33.43
C THR A 59 -4.02 -26.70 -32.99
N ASN A 60 -3.72 -26.60 -31.69
CA ASN A 60 -2.90 -25.53 -31.10
C ASN A 60 -3.39 -24.11 -31.42
N THR A 61 -4.67 -23.96 -31.73
CA THR A 61 -5.27 -22.65 -31.97
C THR A 61 -5.46 -21.97 -30.62
N SER A 62 -4.80 -20.83 -30.40
CA SER A 62 -4.93 -20.11 -29.12
C SER A 62 -6.40 -19.71 -28.93
N THR A 63 -6.97 -20.24 -27.85
CA THR A 63 -8.32 -19.92 -27.37
C THR A 63 -8.26 -19.13 -26.09
N ASP A 64 -7.08 -18.60 -25.75
CA ASP A 64 -6.86 -17.74 -24.59
C ASP A 64 -7.87 -16.62 -24.69
N GLY A 65 -8.98 -16.82 -23.97
CA GLY A 65 -10.22 -16.11 -24.23
C GLY A 65 -9.93 -14.64 -24.15
N ARG A 66 -10.24 -13.91 -25.23
CA ARG A 66 -10.11 -12.46 -25.40
C ARG A 66 -9.66 -11.83 -24.08
N LYS A 67 -8.35 -11.77 -23.82
CA LYS A 67 -7.85 -11.09 -22.63
C LYS A 67 -8.55 -9.74 -22.65
N GLY A 68 -9.26 -9.40 -21.57
CA GLY A 68 -10.05 -8.17 -21.52
C GLY A 68 -9.17 -7.05 -22.06
N SER A 69 -9.68 -6.32 -23.05
CA SER A 69 -8.87 -5.31 -23.74
C SER A 69 -8.23 -4.41 -22.70
N PRO A 70 -6.91 -4.17 -22.72
CA PRO A 70 -6.25 -3.45 -21.63
C PRO A 70 -6.65 -1.97 -21.61
N GLY A 71 -6.63 -1.38 -20.41
CA GLY A 71 -6.83 0.06 -20.21
C GLY A 71 -8.14 0.57 -20.82
N SER A 72 -8.05 1.67 -21.58
CA SER A 72 -9.20 2.36 -22.18
C SER A 72 -10.04 1.55 -23.15
N LYS A 73 -9.49 0.45 -23.67
CA LYS A 73 -10.23 -0.46 -24.55
C LYS A 73 -11.16 -1.39 -23.76
N ASN A 74 -11.04 -1.45 -22.42
CA ASN A 74 -11.97 -2.17 -21.55
C ASN A 74 -13.17 -1.29 -21.21
N PRO A 75 -14.41 -1.69 -21.51
CA PRO A 75 -15.59 -0.96 -21.04
C PRO A 75 -15.67 -0.82 -19.52
N ALA A 76 -15.05 -1.75 -18.77
CA ALA A 76 -14.97 -1.69 -17.31
C ALA A 76 -13.88 -0.74 -16.79
N TRP A 77 -13.06 -0.15 -17.66
CA TRP A 77 -11.99 0.75 -17.24
C TRP A 77 -12.53 2.14 -16.91
N LYS A 78 -12.50 2.47 -15.61
CA LYS A 78 -12.96 3.75 -15.07
C LYS A 78 -11.84 4.80 -15.08
N GLY A 79 -11.21 5.01 -16.24
CA GLY A 79 -10.12 5.98 -16.40
C GLY A 79 -8.86 5.67 -15.58
N GLY A 80 -8.71 4.43 -15.11
CA GLY A 80 -7.60 4.02 -14.25
C GLY A 80 -7.69 4.53 -12.82
N ARG A 81 -8.88 4.91 -12.34
CA ARG A 81 -9.10 5.26 -10.93
C ARG A 81 -9.69 4.06 -10.18
N ILE A 82 -9.08 3.71 -9.05
CA ILE A 82 -9.55 2.65 -8.14
C ILE A 82 -9.50 3.15 -6.69
N VAL A 83 -10.29 2.56 -5.80
CA VAL A 83 -10.28 2.89 -4.37
C VAL A 83 -9.67 1.72 -3.61
N ASP A 84 -8.68 1.99 -2.76
CA ASP A 84 -8.05 0.98 -1.90
C ASP A 84 -8.99 0.56 -0.76
N LYS A 85 -8.70 -0.56 -0.11
CA LYS A 85 -9.39 -1.02 1.11
C LYS A 85 -9.36 0.01 2.25
N ASN A 86 -8.37 0.91 2.22
CA ASN A 86 -8.20 2.01 3.18
C ASN A 86 -8.96 3.28 2.77
N GLY A 87 -9.75 3.26 1.69
CA GLY A 87 -10.55 4.40 1.21
C GLY A 87 -9.78 5.42 0.35
N TYR A 88 -8.49 5.20 0.09
CA TYR A 88 -7.69 6.10 -0.74
C TYR A 88 -7.98 5.91 -2.23
N VAL A 89 -8.16 7.00 -2.96
CA VAL A 89 -8.23 6.99 -4.42
C VAL A 89 -6.82 6.80 -5.00
N LEU A 90 -6.69 5.85 -5.91
CA LEU A 90 -5.49 5.47 -6.64
C LEU A 90 -5.70 5.77 -8.13
N VAL A 91 -4.70 6.37 -8.77
CA VAL A 91 -4.69 6.72 -10.19
C VAL A 91 -3.61 5.92 -10.91
N HIS A 92 -3.97 5.32 -12.04
CA HIS A 92 -3.04 4.58 -12.89
C HIS A 92 -2.07 5.55 -13.61
N ARG A 93 -0.81 5.48 -13.20
CA ARG A 93 0.36 6.21 -13.73
C ARG A 93 1.56 5.26 -13.74
N PRO A 94 1.63 4.31 -14.69
CA PRO A 94 2.63 3.24 -14.67
C PRO A 94 4.08 3.72 -14.77
N HIS A 95 4.30 4.89 -15.36
CA HIS A 95 5.63 5.50 -15.51
C HIS A 95 6.02 6.44 -14.37
N HIS A 96 5.16 6.62 -13.35
CA HIS A 96 5.49 7.50 -12.24
C HIS A 96 6.51 6.86 -11.30
N PRO A 97 7.59 7.56 -10.88
CA PRO A 97 8.66 6.96 -10.07
C PRO A 97 8.18 6.42 -8.71
N LYS A 98 7.05 6.93 -8.21
CA LYS A 98 6.41 6.48 -6.96
C LYS A 98 5.15 5.64 -7.18
N ALA A 99 4.91 5.16 -8.39
CA ALA A 99 3.86 4.18 -8.61
C ALA A 99 4.18 2.86 -7.90
N ASN A 100 3.15 2.15 -7.45
CA ASN A 100 3.29 0.80 -6.94
C ASN A 100 3.57 -0.19 -8.09
N TYR A 101 3.78 -1.47 -7.76
CA TYR A 101 4.04 -2.52 -8.77
C TYR A 101 2.93 -2.65 -9.83
N GLY A 102 1.69 -2.27 -9.50
CA GLY A 102 0.57 -2.25 -10.43
C GLY A 102 0.46 -0.97 -11.27
N GLY A 103 1.42 -0.05 -11.16
CA GLY A 103 1.39 1.23 -11.87
C GLY A 103 0.43 2.26 -11.29
N TYR A 104 -0.01 2.12 -10.03
CA TYR A 104 -0.92 3.06 -9.37
C TYR A 104 -0.21 3.93 -8.33
N ILE A 105 -0.66 5.19 -8.21
CA ILE A 105 -0.23 6.14 -7.19
C ILE A 105 -1.45 6.74 -6.49
N ARG A 106 -1.32 7.12 -5.21
CA ARG A 106 -2.41 7.77 -4.47
C ARG A 106 -2.67 9.18 -5.00
N GLU A 107 -3.92 9.50 -5.25
CA GLU A 107 -4.32 10.75 -5.89
C GLU A 107 -3.97 11.99 -5.07
N HIS A 108 -4.21 11.98 -3.75
CA HIS A 108 -3.81 13.11 -2.88
C HIS A 108 -2.33 13.47 -2.99
N ARG A 109 -1.45 12.48 -3.23
CA ARG A 109 -0.01 12.75 -3.44
C ARG A 109 0.23 13.46 -4.77
N LEU A 110 -0.44 13.04 -5.84
CA LEU A 110 -0.32 13.70 -7.14
C LEU A 110 -0.78 15.16 -7.07
N VAL A 111 -1.95 15.41 -6.46
CA VAL A 111 -2.49 16.76 -6.28
C VAL A 111 -1.50 17.62 -5.50
N MET A 112 -0.92 17.10 -4.42
CA MET A 112 0.06 17.85 -3.64
C MET A 112 1.38 18.08 -4.39
N GLU A 113 1.84 17.10 -5.19
CA GLU A 113 3.05 17.25 -6.02
C GLU A 113 2.87 18.33 -7.10
N GLU A 114 1.66 18.42 -7.67
CA GLU A 114 1.29 19.47 -8.62
C GLU A 114 1.30 20.86 -7.97
N ILE A 115 0.69 20.99 -6.78
CA ILE A 115 0.69 22.25 -6.01
C ILE A 115 2.12 22.67 -5.62
N LEU A 116 2.97 21.73 -5.22
CA LEU A 116 4.35 22.02 -4.80
C LEU A 116 5.29 22.31 -5.98
N GLY A 117 4.92 21.92 -7.21
CA GLY A 117 5.80 21.96 -8.38
C GLY A 117 7.05 21.07 -8.27
N ARG A 118 7.08 20.16 -7.28
CA ARG A 118 8.19 19.21 -7.04
C ARG A 118 7.66 17.89 -6.50
N PRO A 119 8.38 16.77 -6.71
CA PRO A 119 8.02 15.51 -6.08
C PRO A 119 8.09 15.64 -4.55
N MET A 120 7.15 15.02 -3.86
CA MET A 120 7.17 14.96 -2.39
C MET A 120 8.37 14.17 -1.88
N THR A 121 8.82 14.44 -0.68
CA THR A 121 9.80 13.59 -0.01
C THR A 121 9.12 12.35 0.59
N ARG A 122 9.93 11.37 1.01
CA ARG A 122 9.42 10.17 1.70
C ARG A 122 8.91 10.49 3.12
N ARG A 123 9.38 11.57 3.74
CA ARG A 123 9.04 11.96 5.11
C ARG A 123 7.76 12.80 5.18
N GLU A 124 7.46 13.51 4.10
CA GLU A 124 6.25 14.31 3.98
C GLU A 124 4.98 13.44 4.00
N VAL A 125 4.03 13.86 4.82
CA VAL A 125 2.73 13.20 5.04
C VAL A 125 1.61 14.17 4.71
N ILE A 126 0.55 13.67 4.08
CA ILE A 126 -0.64 14.46 3.77
C ILE A 126 -1.76 14.05 4.72
N HIS A 127 -2.46 15.04 5.25
CA HIS A 127 -3.64 14.89 6.08
C HIS A 127 -4.87 15.39 5.34
N HIS A 128 -5.98 14.66 5.45
CA HIS A 128 -7.29 15.08 4.98
C HIS A 128 -8.05 15.74 6.13
N LYS A 129 -8.39 17.03 6.01
CA LYS A 129 -9.05 17.79 7.09
C LYS A 129 -10.42 17.22 7.46
N ASP A 130 -11.17 16.75 6.47
CA ASP A 130 -12.50 16.15 6.64
C ASP A 130 -12.47 14.66 7.05
N GLY A 131 -11.29 14.03 7.10
CA GLY A 131 -11.14 12.59 7.35
C GLY A 131 -11.60 11.68 6.20
N ASN A 132 -12.04 12.23 5.07
CA ASN A 132 -12.46 11.48 3.90
C ASN A 132 -11.32 11.34 2.89
N HIS A 133 -10.73 10.14 2.83
CA HIS A 133 -9.60 9.81 1.95
C HIS A 133 -9.92 9.88 0.44
N ALA A 134 -11.19 10.01 0.06
CA ALA A 134 -11.61 10.20 -1.33
C ALA A 134 -11.73 11.68 -1.74
N ASN A 135 -11.80 12.61 -0.78
CA ASN A 135 -11.87 14.05 -1.08
C ASN A 135 -10.45 14.63 -1.23
N ASN A 136 -9.94 14.63 -2.46
CA ASN A 136 -8.59 15.08 -2.78
C ASN A 136 -8.53 16.55 -3.25
N SER A 137 -9.51 17.37 -2.89
CA SER A 137 -9.50 18.81 -3.19
C SER A 137 -8.31 19.50 -2.51
N PRO A 138 -7.55 20.39 -3.18
CA PRO A 138 -6.40 21.09 -2.60
C PRO A 138 -6.67 21.69 -1.22
N ASP A 139 -7.85 22.31 -1.04
CA ASP A 139 -8.24 22.96 0.21
C ASP A 139 -8.46 21.98 1.37
N ASN A 140 -8.74 20.70 1.07
CA ASN A 140 -8.93 19.64 2.05
C ASN A 140 -7.62 18.96 2.47
N LEU A 141 -6.52 19.20 1.74
CA LEU A 141 -5.23 18.55 1.98
C LEU A 141 -4.32 19.47 2.81
N VAL A 142 -3.62 18.89 3.78
CA VAL A 142 -2.59 19.58 4.55
C VAL A 142 -1.29 18.77 4.48
N LEU A 143 -0.21 19.44 4.08
CA LEU A 143 1.12 18.85 4.06
C LEU A 143 1.83 19.02 5.39
N PHE A 144 2.35 17.92 5.93
CA PHE A 144 3.23 17.90 7.09
C PHE A 144 4.65 17.47 6.68
N SER A 145 5.66 18.09 7.29
CA SER A 145 7.08 17.77 7.08
C SER A 145 7.47 16.37 7.55
N ASP A 146 6.79 15.89 8.58
CA ASP A 146 7.09 14.64 9.27
C ASP A 146 5.84 14.01 9.87
N ASN A 147 5.95 12.71 10.14
CA ASN A 147 4.85 11.93 10.70
C ASN A 147 4.52 12.29 12.16
N GLY A 148 5.47 12.84 12.93
CA GLY A 148 5.24 13.24 14.32
C GLY A 148 4.29 14.41 14.41
N SER A 149 4.53 15.44 13.59
CA SER A 149 3.66 16.61 13.45
C SER A 149 2.25 16.21 12.99
N HIS A 150 2.16 15.31 12.01
CA HIS A 150 0.89 14.74 11.55
C HIS A 150 0.12 14.02 12.68
N LEU A 151 0.79 13.11 13.41
CA LEU A 151 0.18 12.37 14.52
C LEU A 151 -0.27 13.30 15.65
N GLY A 152 0.47 14.38 15.90
CA GLY A 152 0.12 15.38 16.89
C GLY A 152 -1.26 15.98 16.62
N VAL A 153 -1.56 16.30 15.35
CA VAL A 153 -2.88 16.81 14.93
C VAL A 153 -3.92 15.70 14.94
N GLU A 154 -3.59 14.52 14.41
CA GLU A 154 -4.53 13.40 14.35
C GLU A 154 -5.00 12.92 15.73
N LEU A 155 -4.12 12.95 16.72
CA LEU A 155 -4.39 12.52 18.09
C LEU A 155 -4.88 13.66 18.99
N LEU A 156 -4.86 14.90 18.52
CA LEU A 156 -5.30 16.05 19.31
C LEU A 156 -6.77 15.87 19.74
N GLY A 157 -7.02 15.96 21.04
CA GLY A 157 -8.36 15.80 21.61
C GLY A 157 -8.88 14.35 21.70
N LYS A 158 -8.15 13.35 21.17
CA LYS A 158 -8.53 11.94 21.32
C LYS A 158 -7.95 11.37 22.60
N ILE A 159 -8.82 10.91 23.51
CA ILE A 159 -8.41 10.21 24.73
C ILE A 159 -8.31 8.71 24.39
N PRO A 160 -7.13 8.08 24.51
CA PRO A 160 -7.01 6.65 24.30
C PRO A 160 -7.85 5.89 25.33
N LYS A 161 -8.55 4.84 24.90
CA LYS A 161 -9.23 3.92 25.82
C LYS A 161 -8.17 2.99 26.44
N TRP A 162 -7.70 3.34 27.62
CA TRP A 162 -6.73 2.55 28.37
C TRP A 162 -7.40 1.34 29.02
N THR A 163 -6.73 0.19 29.01
CA THR A 163 -7.14 -0.97 29.81
C THR A 163 -6.83 -0.74 31.29
N GLU A 164 -7.53 -1.44 32.20
CA GLU A 164 -7.24 -1.35 33.64
C GLU A 164 -5.78 -1.69 33.98
N GLU A 165 -5.22 -2.71 33.32
CA GLU A 165 -3.79 -3.02 33.45
C GLU A 165 -2.89 -1.90 32.94
N GLY A 166 -3.28 -1.23 31.84
CA GLY A 166 -2.57 -0.09 31.30
C GLY A 166 -2.56 1.10 32.27
N LEU A 167 -3.70 1.37 32.91
CA LEU A 167 -3.82 2.37 33.97
C LEU A 167 -2.95 2.02 35.18
N LYS A 168 -2.98 0.77 35.65
CA LYS A 168 -2.12 0.28 36.75
C LYS A 168 -0.64 0.44 36.41
N LYS A 169 -0.22 0.09 35.19
CA LYS A 169 1.17 0.27 34.72
C LYS A 169 1.57 1.74 34.65
N LEU A 170 0.70 2.62 34.17
CA LEU A 170 0.95 4.07 34.14
C LEU A 170 1.06 4.65 35.55
N ALA A 171 0.19 4.24 36.47
CA ALA A 171 0.25 4.64 37.88
C ALA A 171 1.52 4.12 38.58
N ALA A 172 1.98 2.92 38.23
CA ALA A 172 3.21 2.32 38.77
C ALA A 172 4.50 2.88 38.16
N ARG A 173 4.45 3.65 37.06
CA ARG A 173 5.65 4.30 36.49
C ARG A 173 6.19 5.35 37.46
N LYS A 174 7.24 4.99 38.21
CA LYS A 174 8.05 5.96 38.93
C LYS A 174 8.64 6.95 37.90
N ALA A 175 8.40 8.25 38.09
CA ALA A 175 9.04 9.27 37.28
C ALA A 175 10.57 9.06 37.31
N PRO A 176 11.27 9.20 36.17
CA PRO A 176 12.72 9.02 36.15
C PRO A 176 13.35 9.94 37.19
N VAL A 177 14.07 9.33 38.13
CA VAL A 177 14.88 10.06 39.10
C VAL A 177 16.09 10.56 38.33
N MET A 178 16.09 11.84 37.93
CA MET A 178 17.28 12.46 37.35
C MET A 178 18.36 12.50 38.46
N LYS A 179 19.45 11.75 38.29
CA LYS A 179 20.60 11.79 39.22
C LYS A 179 21.08 13.24 39.36
N GLY A 180 21.28 13.69 40.60
CA GLY A 180 21.88 15.01 40.91
C GLY A 180 20.92 16.19 41.06
N ILE A 181 19.61 16.03 40.77
CA ILE A 181 18.63 17.11 40.98
C ILE A 181 17.76 16.75 42.19
N PRO A 182 17.90 17.43 43.35
CA PRO A 182 17.08 17.16 44.51
C PRO A 182 15.59 17.41 44.20
N ARG A 183 14.72 16.58 44.77
CA ARG A 183 13.28 16.84 44.71
C ARG A 183 12.98 18.01 45.64
N PRO A 184 12.01 18.88 45.30
CA PRO A 184 11.54 19.84 46.27
C PRO A 184 11.01 19.09 47.51
N PRO A 185 11.30 19.56 48.73
CA PRO A 185 10.75 18.97 49.94
C PRO A 185 9.22 18.98 49.88
N THR A 186 8.62 17.84 50.22
CA THR A 186 7.16 17.68 50.26
C THR A 186 6.59 18.53 51.39
N GLY A 187 5.62 19.41 51.08
CA GLY A 187 4.85 20.15 52.09
C GLY A 187 5.16 21.64 52.26
N THR A 188 6.08 22.23 51.50
CA THR A 188 6.50 23.63 51.73
C THR A 188 5.56 24.71 51.18
N GLY A 189 4.43 24.37 50.55
CA GLY A 189 3.45 25.34 50.00
C GLY A 189 3.97 26.20 48.83
N VAL A 190 5.29 26.36 48.69
CA VAL A 190 5.93 27.07 47.60
C VAL A 190 6.18 26.08 46.48
N ARG A 191 5.33 26.14 45.46
CA ARG A 191 5.52 25.44 44.19
C ARG A 191 6.68 26.09 43.42
N GLN A 192 7.91 26.03 43.94
CA GLN A 192 9.07 26.37 43.12
C GLN A 192 9.09 25.37 41.97
N SER A 193 8.73 25.84 40.79
CA SER A 193 8.69 25.05 39.57
C SER A 193 10.01 24.30 39.45
N ARG A 194 9.95 23.00 39.19
CA ARG A 194 11.13 22.16 38.93
C ARG A 194 12.04 22.78 37.85
N LYS A 195 11.48 23.55 36.91
CA LYS A 195 12.24 24.34 35.91
C LYS A 195 13.07 25.46 36.55
N LYS A 196 12.59 26.10 37.62
CA LYS A 196 13.31 27.16 38.36
C LYS A 196 14.50 26.60 39.13
N MET A 197 14.34 25.46 39.82
CA MET A 197 15.45 24.76 40.48
C MET A 197 16.50 24.25 39.50
N ILE A 198 16.09 23.72 38.34
CA ILE A 198 17.04 23.31 37.29
C ILE A 198 17.85 24.51 36.76
N ARG A 199 17.21 25.65 36.52
CA ARG A 199 17.91 26.89 36.08
C ARG A 199 18.88 27.40 37.14
N GLN A 200 18.53 27.28 38.42
CA GLN A 200 19.38 27.73 39.52
C GLN A 200 20.58 26.82 39.74
N PHE A 201 20.36 25.50 39.75
CA PHE A 201 21.44 24.50 39.79
C PHE A 201 22.45 24.70 38.65
N LEU A 202 21.97 24.92 37.41
CA LEU A 202 22.85 25.16 36.27
C LEU A 202 23.67 26.46 36.38
N ARG A 203 23.16 27.50 37.07
CA ARG A 203 23.92 28.73 37.36
C ARG A 203 24.97 28.49 38.43
N GLU A 204 24.60 27.82 39.53
CA GLU A 204 25.50 27.52 40.64
C GLU A 204 26.64 26.57 40.22
N THR A 205 26.36 25.59 39.34
CA THR A 205 27.41 24.73 38.77
C THR A 205 28.30 25.43 37.75
N SER A 206 27.93 26.64 37.29
CA SER A 206 28.72 27.42 36.32
C SER A 206 29.73 28.37 36.94
N GLU A 207 29.77 28.51 38.28
CA GLU A 207 30.78 29.34 38.97
C GLU A 207 32.16 28.68 39.10
N LEU A 208 32.37 27.48 38.52
CA LEU A 208 33.68 26.81 38.50
C LEU A 208 34.28 26.63 37.10
N GLN A 209 33.89 27.46 36.12
CA GLN A 209 34.60 27.54 34.84
C GLN A 209 34.73 28.99 34.36
N ASP A 210 35.68 29.69 34.97
CA ASP A 210 36.46 30.72 34.29
C ASP A 210 37.24 30.06 33.14
N ILE A 211 36.63 29.95 31.95
CA ILE A 211 37.37 29.77 30.70
C ILE A 211 36.61 30.56 29.62
N GLY A 212 37.30 31.57 29.06
CA GLY A 212 36.82 32.52 28.07
C GLY A 212 36.42 31.92 26.70
N PRO A 213 36.17 32.77 25.69
CA PRO A 213 35.40 32.38 24.52
C PRO A 213 36.25 31.71 23.43
N VAL A 214 35.56 30.90 22.62
CA VAL A 214 35.93 30.37 21.28
C VAL A 214 36.93 29.19 21.25
N ALA A 215 36.44 28.02 20.80
CA ALA A 215 36.90 27.31 19.59
C ALA A 215 36.47 25.82 19.61
N MET A 216 36.07 25.33 18.43
CA MET A 216 36.00 23.91 18.04
C MET A 216 34.97 23.02 18.79
N LEU A 217 33.80 22.84 18.18
CA LEU A 217 32.90 21.72 18.46
C LEU A 217 33.51 20.41 17.93
N PRO A 218 33.82 19.41 18.79
CA PRO A 218 34.05 18.05 18.31
C PRO A 218 32.71 17.38 17.96
N GLN A 219 32.71 16.63 16.86
CA GLN A 219 31.54 15.98 16.28
C GLN A 219 30.79 15.11 17.30
N LEU A 220 29.46 15.22 17.32
CA LEU A 220 28.58 14.41 18.16
C LEU A 220 28.75 12.91 17.83
N PRO A 221 28.76 12.01 18.83
CA PRO A 221 28.91 10.58 18.60
C PRO A 221 27.70 10.02 17.84
N THR A 222 27.98 9.32 16.75
CA THR A 222 26.99 8.63 15.93
C THR A 222 26.28 7.53 16.74
N PHE A 223 24.96 7.48 16.59
CA PHE A 223 24.09 6.52 17.29
C PHE A 223 24.42 5.09 16.83
N ARG A 224 25.05 4.28 17.69
CA ARG A 224 25.34 2.86 17.39
C ARG A 224 24.05 2.10 17.07
N ARG A 225 24.01 1.56 15.85
CA ARG A 225 22.99 0.65 15.33
C ARG A 225 23.04 -0.65 16.16
N ARG A 226 21.91 -1.05 16.77
CA ARG A 226 21.79 -2.37 17.42
C ARG A 226 21.94 -3.47 16.36
N GLU A 227 22.97 -4.29 16.50
CA GLU A 227 23.14 -5.50 15.69
C GLU A 227 22.09 -6.55 16.06
N LYS A 228 21.54 -7.20 15.04
CA LYS A 228 20.56 -8.29 15.17
C LYS A 228 21.31 -9.56 15.56
N LYS A 229 20.93 -10.17 16.69
CA LYS A 229 21.37 -11.53 17.04
C LYS A 229 20.81 -12.52 16.02
N GLN A 230 21.69 -13.20 15.30
CA GLN A 230 21.37 -14.43 14.57
C GLN A 230 21.20 -15.56 15.60
N THR A 231 20.03 -16.17 15.64
CA THR A 231 19.80 -17.46 16.29
C THR A 231 20.21 -18.58 15.34
N ARG A 232 20.82 -19.62 15.92
CA ARG A 232 21.46 -20.80 15.34
C ARG A 232 20.65 -21.51 14.25
#